data_AF-A0A9E0RUY0-F1
#
_entry.id   AF-A0A9E0RUY0-F1
#
_cell.length_a   1.000
_cell.length_b   1.000
_cell.length_c   1.000
_cell.angle_alpha   90.00
_cell.angle_beta   90.00
_cell.angle_gamma   90.00
#
_symmetry.space_group_name_H-M   'P 1'
#
loop_
_entity.id
_entity.type
_entity.pdbx_description
1 polymer ?
#
loop_
_entity_poly.entity_id
_entity_poly.type
_entity_poly.pdbx_seq_one_letter_code
_entity_poly.pdbx_strand_id
1 'polypeptide(L)'
;MRYLTITLGALALAQLAGAHAQDSTDSDDFNRFTAERVFDIEYAGDPQISPDGKTIVYVRHSMDRMADMDRGDLWVIDIKSGAHRPLVTGGASAGAPRWSPDGSRLLYNT
;
A
#
# COMPACT_ATOMS: atom_id res chain seq x y z
N MET A 1 -10.05 -61.51 -26.89
CA MET A 1 -9.11 -62.00 -27.92
C MET A 1 -9.32 -61.24 -29.22
N ARG A 2 -8.38 -60.36 -29.58
CA ARG A 2 -7.97 -60.00 -30.96
C ARG A 2 -6.94 -58.86 -30.88
N TYR A 3 -5.77 -59.10 -31.44
CA TYR A 3 -4.64 -58.18 -31.55
C TYR A 3 -4.71 -57.46 -32.90
N LEU A 4 -4.18 -56.23 -32.98
CA LEU A 4 -3.49 -55.78 -34.20
C LEU A 4 -2.51 -54.65 -33.88
N THR A 5 -1.23 -54.97 -34.07
CA THR A 5 -0.11 -54.03 -34.07
C THR A 5 0.23 -53.73 -35.53
N ILE A 6 0.40 -52.46 -35.90
CA ILE A 6 1.13 -52.06 -37.12
C ILE A 6 2.08 -50.93 -36.72
N THR A 7 3.36 -51.11 -37.03
CA THR A 7 4.44 -50.12 -36.86
C THR A 7 4.92 -49.72 -38.25
N LEU A 8 5.03 -48.41 -38.51
CA LEU A 8 5.84 -47.71 -39.54
C LEU A 8 5.49 -46.22 -39.32
N GLY A 9 6.34 -45.20 -39.17
CA GLY A 9 7.74 -44.97 -39.48
C GLY A 9 7.83 -43.50 -39.95
N ALA A 10 8.77 -42.73 -39.41
CA ALA A 10 9.18 -41.34 -39.77
C ALA A 10 8.22 -40.18 -39.40
N LEU A 11 8.68 -39.24 -38.57
CA LEU A 11 9.49 -38.09 -38.99
C LEU A 11 9.93 -37.32 -37.73
N ALA A 12 11.22 -37.04 -37.61
CA ALA A 12 11.75 -36.20 -36.55
C ALA A 12 11.31 -34.75 -36.76
N LEU A 13 10.73 -34.14 -35.73
CA LEU A 13 10.75 -32.69 -35.57
C LEU A 13 11.27 -32.42 -34.16
N ALA A 14 12.58 -32.21 -34.06
CA ALA A 14 13.16 -31.55 -32.90
C ALA A 14 12.65 -30.10 -32.92
N GLN A 15 11.61 -29.81 -32.13
CA GLN A 15 11.25 -28.42 -31.88
C GLN A 15 12.08 -27.91 -30.72
N LEU A 16 12.81 -26.84 -31.05
CA LEU A 16 13.69 -26.06 -30.21
C LEU A 16 13.10 -25.80 -28.83
N ALA A 17 14.00 -25.82 -27.85
CA ALA A 17 13.82 -25.30 -26.52
C ALA A 17 13.18 -23.89 -26.55
N GLY A 18 11.86 -23.86 -26.35
CA GLY A 18 11.19 -22.74 -25.72
C GLY A 18 11.19 -23.00 -24.23
N ALA A 19 12.37 -22.96 -23.60
CA ALA A 19 12.40 -22.62 -22.19
C ALA A 19 11.79 -21.22 -22.12
N HIS A 20 10.49 -21.13 -21.81
CA HIS A 20 9.94 -19.92 -21.27
C HIS A 20 10.74 -19.66 -20.01
N ALA A 21 11.82 -18.88 -20.17
CA ALA A 21 12.38 -18.14 -19.08
C ALA A 21 11.18 -17.42 -18.46
N GLN A 22 10.74 -17.91 -17.31
CA GLN A 22 9.96 -17.09 -16.40
C GLN A 22 10.83 -15.88 -16.20
N ASP A 23 10.42 -14.78 -16.82
CA ASP A 23 11.03 -13.48 -16.70
C ASP A 23 11.09 -13.18 -15.20
N SER A 24 12.27 -13.36 -14.64
CA SER A 24 12.53 -13.24 -13.21
C SER A 24 12.71 -11.76 -12.85
N THR A 25 11.79 -10.92 -13.32
CA THR A 25 11.78 -9.47 -13.09
C THR A 25 10.86 -9.05 -11.95
N ASP A 26 10.05 -9.95 -11.42
CA ASP A 26 9.00 -9.63 -10.43
C ASP A 26 9.52 -9.22 -9.04
N SER A 27 10.79 -9.49 -8.72
CA SER A 27 11.36 -9.16 -7.40
C SER A 27 12.05 -7.79 -7.32
N ASP A 28 12.35 -7.15 -8.45
CA ASP A 28 13.06 -5.85 -8.47
C ASP A 28 12.12 -4.64 -8.57
N ASP A 29 10.83 -4.85 -8.83
CA ASP A 29 9.88 -3.74 -9.05
C ASP A 29 9.56 -2.95 -7.76
N PHE A 30 9.65 -3.57 -6.57
CA PHE A 30 9.39 -2.88 -5.29
C PHE A 30 10.41 -1.79 -4.94
N ASN A 31 11.59 -1.75 -5.58
CA ASN A 31 12.61 -0.73 -5.31
C ASN A 31 12.73 0.31 -6.43
N ARG A 32 12.02 0.13 -7.56
CA ARG A 32 12.05 1.07 -8.68
C ARG A 32 10.99 2.16 -8.52
N PHE A 33 11.38 3.42 -8.70
CA PHE A 33 10.44 4.54 -8.72
C PHE A 33 9.78 4.64 -10.09
N THR A 34 8.50 4.27 -10.20
CA THR A 34 7.68 4.41 -11.42
C THR A 34 6.56 5.43 -11.22
N ALA A 35 5.93 5.87 -12.31
CA ALA A 35 4.83 6.83 -12.24
C ALA A 35 3.63 6.31 -11.42
N GLU A 36 3.33 5.01 -11.54
CA GLU A 36 2.23 4.35 -10.83
C GLU A 36 2.44 4.33 -9.32
N ARG A 37 3.70 4.22 -8.89
CA ARG A 37 4.09 4.16 -7.47
C ARG A 37 4.03 5.50 -6.77
N VAL A 38 3.89 6.61 -7.50
CA VAL A 38 3.64 7.93 -6.90
C VAL A 38 2.37 7.90 -6.05
N PHE A 39 1.36 7.14 -6.47
CA PHE A 39 0.10 6.99 -5.72
C PHE A 39 0.23 6.16 -4.43
N ASP A 40 1.30 5.37 -4.30
CA ASP A 40 1.55 4.57 -3.10
C ASP A 40 2.32 5.37 -2.02
N ILE A 41 2.73 6.60 -2.33
CA ILE A 41 3.42 7.47 -1.38
C ILE A 41 2.42 7.94 -0.34
N GLU A 42 2.82 7.79 0.92
CA GLU A 42 2.13 8.38 2.05
C GLU A 42 3.09 9.23 2.87
N TYR A 43 2.58 10.30 3.44
CA TYR A 43 3.38 11.20 4.27
C TYR A 43 2.58 11.73 5.45
N ALA A 44 3.30 12.08 6.52
CA ALA A 44 2.72 12.70 7.70
C ALA A 44 2.69 14.23 7.56
N GLY A 45 1.58 14.84 7.97
CA GLY A 45 1.36 16.28 8.03
C GLY A 45 0.76 16.71 9.36
N ASP A 46 0.90 18.00 9.67
CA ASP A 46 0.34 18.68 10.86
C ASP A 46 0.37 17.87 12.17
N PRO A 47 1.56 17.46 12.66
CA PRO A 47 1.66 16.71 13.91
C PRO A 47 1.37 17.59 15.12
N GLN A 48 0.57 17.08 16.06
CA GLN A 48 0.18 17.76 17.30
C GLN A 48 0.36 16.85 18.51
N ILE A 49 1.21 17.28 19.45
CA ILE A 49 1.46 16.58 20.71
C ILE A 49 0.28 16.81 21.66
N SER A 50 -0.18 15.75 22.33
CA SER A 50 -1.21 15.85 23.36
C SER A 50 -0.72 16.67 24.55
N PRO A 51 -1.60 17.38 25.30
CA PRO A 51 -1.18 18.18 26.45
C PRO A 51 -0.42 17.39 27.54
N ASP A 52 -0.70 16.10 27.69
CA ASP A 52 0.01 15.20 28.62
C ASP A 52 1.32 14.62 28.06
N GLY A 53 1.65 14.93 26.79
CA GLY A 53 2.86 14.53 26.11
C GLY A 53 2.97 13.03 25.81
N LYS A 54 1.87 12.26 25.84
CA LYS A 54 1.92 10.80 25.62
C LYS A 54 1.56 10.36 24.20
N THR A 55 0.81 11.19 23.48
CA THR A 55 0.27 10.86 22.16
C THR A 55 0.61 11.98 21.18
N ILE A 56 0.84 11.63 19.92
CA ILE A 56 0.85 12.61 18.82
C ILE A 56 -0.29 12.23 17.88
N VAL A 57 -1.14 13.19 17.55
CA VAL A 57 -2.07 13.07 16.42
C VAL A 57 -1.44 13.72 15.20
N TYR A 58 -1.63 13.15 14.02
CA TYR A 58 -1.13 13.69 12.77
C TYR A 58 -2.08 13.33 11.63
N VAL A 59 -1.95 14.06 10.52
CA VAL A 59 -2.64 13.74 9.26
C VAL A 59 -1.75 12.79 8.47
N ARG A 60 -2.24 11.61 8.13
CA ARG A 60 -1.60 10.71 7.17
C ARG A 60 -2.21 10.97 5.81
N HIS A 61 -1.43 11.53 4.90
CA HIS A 61 -1.84 11.75 3.52
C HIS A 61 -1.57 10.51 2.68
N SER A 62 -2.54 10.14 1.85
CA SER A 62 -2.44 9.12 0.80
C SER A 62 -3.05 9.68 -0.49
N MET A 63 -2.85 8.99 -1.61
CA MET A 63 -3.37 9.42 -2.91
C MET A 63 -4.49 8.47 -3.38
N ASP A 64 -5.67 9.02 -3.62
CA ASP A 64 -6.77 8.28 -4.25
C ASP A 64 -6.54 8.24 -5.77
N ARG A 65 -6.06 7.09 -6.26
CA ARG A 65 -5.76 6.88 -7.69
C ARG A 65 -6.99 7.03 -8.59
N MET A 66 -8.19 6.67 -8.09
CA MET A 66 -9.40 6.70 -8.90
C MET A 66 -9.97 8.12 -9.01
N ALA A 67 -9.84 8.88 -7.93
CA ALA A 67 -10.37 10.23 -7.85
C ALA A 67 -9.34 11.34 -8.14
N ASP A 68 -8.08 10.96 -8.38
CA ASP A 68 -6.96 11.86 -8.67
C ASP A 68 -6.84 13.00 -7.64
N MET A 69 -6.94 12.64 -6.35
CA MET A 69 -6.94 13.58 -5.23
C MET A 69 -6.10 13.06 -4.07
N ASP A 70 -5.59 13.99 -3.25
CA ASP A 70 -5.03 13.64 -1.95
C ASP A 70 -6.15 13.39 -0.93
N ARG A 71 -5.90 12.46 -0.01
CA ARG A 71 -6.77 12.18 1.13
C ARG A 71 -5.96 12.25 2.41
N GLY A 72 -6.44 13.07 3.35
CA GLY A 72 -5.96 13.10 4.72
C GLY A 72 -6.82 12.20 5.61
N ASP A 73 -6.16 11.35 6.39
CA ASP A 73 -6.77 10.59 7.47
C ASP A 73 -6.11 10.96 8.79
N LEU A 74 -6.85 10.99 9.89
CA LEU A 74 -6.24 11.24 11.20
C LEU A 74 -5.72 9.95 11.82
N TRP A 75 -4.47 9.99 12.22
CA TRP A 75 -3.78 8.91 12.89
C TRP A 75 -3.20 9.38 14.22
N VAL A 76 -3.02 8.45 15.13
CA VAL A 76 -2.34 8.71 16.40
C VAL A 76 -1.18 7.74 16.59
N ILE A 77 -0.11 8.24 17.21
CA ILE A 77 1.03 7.45 17.66
C ILE A 77 1.17 7.60 19.19
N ASP A 78 1.29 6.47 19.87
CA ASP A 78 1.69 6.43 21.28
C ASP A 78 3.21 6.59 21.39
N ILE A 79 3.68 7.58 22.14
CA ILE A 79 5.11 7.94 22.19
C ILE A 79 5.95 6.83 22.85
N LYS A 80 5.39 6.11 23.82
CA LYS A 80 6.14 5.09 24.55
C LYS A 80 6.40 3.84 23.72
N SER A 81 5.39 3.37 22.99
CA SER A 81 5.44 2.14 22.19
C SER A 81 5.82 2.38 20.74
N GLY A 82 5.64 3.60 20.23
CA GLY A 82 5.74 3.90 18.80
C GLY A 82 4.59 3.30 17.99
N ALA A 83 3.54 2.78 18.63
CA ALA A 83 2.42 2.16 17.93
C ALA A 83 1.54 3.22 17.26
N HIS A 84 1.32 3.06 15.96
CA HIS A 84 0.41 3.89 15.17
C HIS A 84 -0.96 3.22 15.07
N ARG A 85 -2.04 4.01 15.13
CA ARG A 85 -3.39 3.52 14.85
C ARG A 85 -4.25 4.60 14.17
N PRO A 86 -5.21 4.20 13.32
CA PRO A 86 -6.18 5.12 12.76
C PRO A 86 -7.07 5.72 13.87
N LEU A 87 -7.45 6.98 13.68
CA LEU A 87 -8.39 7.70 14.55
C LEU A 87 -9.66 8.12 13.80
N VAL A 88 -9.50 8.73 12.61
CA VAL A 88 -10.61 9.07 11.69
C VAL A 88 -10.17 8.66 10.29
N THR A 89 -10.86 7.68 9.70
CA THR A 89 -10.50 7.09 8.40
C THR A 89 -11.72 6.65 7.62
N GLY A 90 -11.59 6.50 6.30
CA GLY A 90 -12.60 5.86 5.45
C GLY A 90 -13.82 6.72 5.11
N GLY A 91 -13.76 8.02 5.42
CA GLY A 91 -14.78 9.00 5.10
C GLY A 91 -14.24 10.15 4.24
N ALA A 92 -14.77 11.36 4.48
CA ALA A 92 -14.21 12.59 3.92
C ALA A 92 -12.78 12.83 4.44
N SER A 93 -11.98 13.52 3.63
CA SER A 93 -10.60 13.87 3.95
C SER A 93 -10.56 14.72 5.22
N ALA A 94 -9.88 14.26 6.27
CA ALA A 94 -9.81 14.92 7.55
C ALA A 94 -8.47 15.63 7.77
N GLY A 95 -8.50 16.80 8.42
CA GLY A 95 -7.29 17.60 8.64
C GLY A 95 -7.36 18.55 9.83
N ALA A 96 -6.31 19.38 9.94
CA ALA A 96 -6.16 20.44 10.94
C ALA A 96 -6.50 20.01 12.40
N PRO A 97 -5.96 18.89 12.92
CA PRO A 97 -6.31 18.41 14.26
C PRO A 97 -5.84 19.39 15.34
N ARG A 98 -6.65 19.68 16.37
CA ARG A 98 -6.26 20.52 17.53
C ARG A 98 -6.78 19.93 18.82
N TRP A 99 -5.90 19.76 19.80
CA TRP A 99 -6.28 19.29 21.13
C TRP A 99 -7.01 20.38 21.92
N SER A 100 -7.97 19.98 22.73
CA SER A 100 -8.44 20.83 23.82
C SER A 100 -7.32 21.04 24.84
N PRO A 101 -7.30 22.16 25.60
CA PRO A 101 -6.24 22.43 26.58
C PRO A 101 -6.09 21.36 27.66
N ASP A 102 -7.18 20.67 28.01
CA ASP A 102 -7.22 19.57 28.97
C ASP A 102 -6.91 18.19 28.34
N GLY A 103 -6.73 18.12 27.02
CA GLY A 103 -6.45 16.89 26.26
C GLY A 103 -7.62 15.94 26.11
N SER A 104 -8.83 16.30 26.60
CA SER A 104 -9.99 15.40 26.59
C SER A 104 -10.71 15.34 25.24
N ARG A 105 -10.44 16.28 24.32
CA ARG A 105 -11.11 16.39 23.02
C ARG A 105 -10.12 16.75 21.92
N LEU A 106 -10.51 16.40 20.69
CA LEU A 106 -9.81 16.76 19.48
C LEU A 106 -10.80 17.41 18.50
N LEU A 107 -10.47 18.62 18.03
CA LEU A 107 -11.14 19.31 16.93
C LEU A 107 -10.43 18.99 15.61
N TYR A 108 -11.17 18.86 14.52
CA TYR A 108 -10.64 18.64 13.17
C TYR A 108 -11.65 19.14 12.12
N ASN A 109 -11.22 19.28 10.86
CA ASN A 109 -12.10 19.56 9.71
C ASN A 109 -12.20 18.36 8.77
N THR A 110 -13.20 18.39 7.89
CA THR A 110 -13.52 17.36 6.88
C THR A 110 -13.94 17.98 5.56
#